data_AF-A0A9X6NKW5-F1
#
_entry.id   AF-A0A9X6NKW5-F1
#
_cell.length_a   1.000
_cell.length_b   1.000
_cell.length_c   1.000
_cell.angle_alpha   90.00
_cell.angle_beta   90.00
_cell.angle_gamma   90.00
#
_symmetry.space_group_name_H-M   'P 1'
#
loop_
_entity.id
_entity.type
_entity.pdbx_description
1 polymer ?
#
loop_
_entity_poly.entity_id
_entity_poly.type
_entity_poly.pdbx_seq_one_letter_code
_entity_poly.pdbx_strand_id
1 'polypeptide(L)'
;MEQPHFLPLSVMVLSFSGIFSSSSISLPPGQNITCLEHRNRSAALAPRSSPSFRKGMTLNGSGLSGAATTERGNQSEWIPQCEENGMYKMKQKRQNGEAFCVLPETGEIIHDTARTQGHNASSRDHLFCQCFVQRREAASGDSSQQILACDEQTGFYNTLQRLPSGSAQCFTLFGSPISDQFVYNITMERLNPCVQWTQFVTMAPMRAITRSVEHLLASVRGRLDKDSEYT
;
A
#
# COMPACT_ATOMS: atom_id res chain seq x y z
N MET A 1 -6.92 -36.75 -48.76
CA MET A 1 -6.01 -35.85 -48.01
C MET A 1 -6.57 -34.45 -48.16
N GLU A 2 -7.47 -34.04 -47.27
CA GLU A 2 -8.07 -32.71 -47.26
C GLU A 2 -7.42 -31.89 -46.13
N GLN A 3 -6.88 -30.73 -46.48
CA GLN A 3 -6.39 -29.73 -45.53
C GLN A 3 -7.54 -28.79 -45.15
N PRO A 4 -7.81 -28.55 -43.86
CA PRO A 4 -8.75 -27.52 -43.45
C PRO A 4 -8.07 -26.15 -43.46
N HIS A 5 -8.67 -25.21 -44.19
CA HIS A 5 -8.34 -23.80 -44.15
C HIS A 5 -8.88 -23.16 -42.85
N PHE A 6 -7.98 -22.62 -42.02
CA PHE A 6 -8.35 -21.75 -40.91
C PHE A 6 -8.37 -20.29 -41.38
N LEU A 7 -9.49 -19.60 -41.13
CA LEU A 7 -9.64 -18.17 -41.34
C LEU A 7 -9.18 -17.39 -40.08
N PRO A 8 -8.58 -16.19 -40.24
CA PRO A 8 -8.14 -15.38 -39.12
C PRO A 8 -9.31 -14.63 -38.47
N LEU A 9 -9.47 -14.80 -37.15
CA LEU A 9 -10.36 -13.99 -36.31
C LEU A 9 -9.70 -12.63 -36.05
N SER A 10 -10.17 -11.58 -36.74
CA SER A 10 -9.82 -10.19 -36.43
C SER A 10 -10.43 -9.78 -35.09
N VAL A 11 -9.57 -9.49 -34.12
CA VAL A 11 -9.94 -8.91 -32.82
C VAL A 11 -10.24 -7.42 -33.04
N MET A 12 -11.51 -7.03 -32.92
CA MET A 12 -11.90 -5.61 -32.86
C MET A 12 -11.61 -5.06 -31.47
N VAL A 13 -10.69 -4.11 -31.37
CA VAL A 13 -10.45 -3.30 -30.18
C VAL A 13 -11.43 -2.13 -30.22
N LEU A 14 -12.46 -2.16 -29.36
CA LEU A 14 -13.40 -1.06 -29.19
C LEU A 14 -12.80 -0.02 -28.22
N SER A 15 -12.32 1.09 -28.77
CA SER A 15 -11.89 2.26 -27.98
C SER A 15 -13.10 3.10 -27.58
N PHE A 16 -13.50 3.03 -26.31
CA PHE A 16 -14.52 3.90 -25.73
C PHE A 16 -13.88 5.24 -25.30
N SER A 17 -14.23 6.33 -25.98
CA SER A 17 -13.90 7.70 -25.58
C SER A 17 -15.14 8.37 -25.01
N GLY A 18 -15.39 8.19 -23.71
CA GLY A 18 -16.45 8.89 -22.98
C GLY A 18 -15.92 10.17 -22.33
N ILE A 19 -16.33 11.32 -22.84
CA ILE A 19 -16.06 12.63 -22.22
C ILE A 19 -17.15 12.87 -21.17
N PHE A 20 -16.80 12.77 -19.90
CA PHE A 20 -17.67 13.15 -18.78
C PHE A 20 -17.07 14.37 -18.07
N SER A 21 -17.82 15.46 -18.04
CA SER A 21 -17.49 16.66 -17.26
C SER A 21 -18.22 16.59 -15.93
N SER A 22 -17.50 16.17 -14.89
CA SER A 22 -17.93 16.29 -13.49
C SER A 22 -17.15 17.44 -12.87
N SER A 23 -17.85 18.51 -12.47
CA SER A 23 -17.25 19.69 -11.86
C SER A 23 -16.80 19.40 -10.43
N SER A 24 -15.62 18.81 -10.26
CA SER A 24 -14.88 18.85 -9.00
C SER A 24 -13.96 20.08 -9.01
N ILE A 25 -13.87 20.77 -7.87
CA ILE A 25 -12.88 21.84 -7.65
C ILE A 25 -11.52 21.15 -7.58
N SER A 26 -10.95 20.87 -8.75
CA SER A 26 -9.55 20.50 -8.89
C SER A 26 -8.74 21.74 -8.56
N LEU A 27 -7.98 21.70 -7.46
CA LEU A 27 -6.84 22.61 -7.35
C LEU A 27 -5.93 22.34 -8.54
N PRO A 28 -5.26 23.38 -9.07
CA PRO A 28 -4.36 23.24 -10.20
C PRO A 28 -3.34 22.12 -9.91
N PRO A 29 -3.13 21.19 -10.85
CA PRO A 29 -2.11 20.16 -10.70
C PRO A 29 -0.74 20.81 -10.50
N GLY A 30 -0.01 20.38 -9.48
CA GLY A 30 1.41 20.74 -9.32
C GLY A 30 1.82 21.57 -8.11
N GLN A 31 0.93 21.89 -7.17
CA GLN A 31 1.39 22.42 -5.88
C GLN A 31 1.71 21.27 -4.93
N ASN A 32 3.00 20.90 -4.87
CA ASN A 32 3.60 20.07 -3.81
C ASN A 32 3.45 20.78 -2.46
N ILE A 33 2.24 20.68 -1.89
CA ILE A 33 1.95 21.21 -0.56
C ILE A 33 2.49 20.18 0.43
N THR A 34 3.41 20.60 1.30
CA THR A 34 3.99 19.72 2.32
C THR A 34 2.90 19.19 3.26
N CYS A 35 3.14 18.05 3.93
CA CYS A 35 2.16 17.52 4.88
C CYS A 35 1.83 18.52 5.98
N LEU A 36 2.83 19.24 6.48
CA LEU A 36 2.64 20.24 7.53
C LEU A 36 1.76 21.40 7.07
N GLU A 37 1.98 21.91 5.85
CA GLU A 37 1.15 22.97 5.29
C GLU A 37 -0.30 22.49 5.08
N HIS A 38 -0.49 21.28 4.56
CA HIS A 38 -1.82 20.69 4.42
C HIS A 38 -2.49 20.55 5.79
N ARG A 39 -1.77 20.04 6.79
CA ARG A 39 -2.27 19.92 8.17
C ARG A 39 -2.72 21.26 8.74
N ASN A 40 -1.93 22.31 8.57
CA ASN A 40 -2.26 23.65 9.06
C ASN A 40 -3.51 24.22 8.37
N ARG A 41 -3.64 24.03 7.05
CA ARG A 41 -4.84 24.44 6.29
C ARG A 41 -6.09 23.66 6.75
N SER A 42 -5.98 22.34 6.89
CA SER A 42 -7.10 21.50 7.36
C SER A 42 -7.51 21.84 8.80
N ALA A 43 -6.55 22.15 9.68
CA ALA A 43 -6.83 22.56 11.04
C ALA A 43 -7.52 23.94 11.12
N ALA A 44 -7.18 24.86 10.22
CA ALA A 44 -7.83 26.17 10.14
C ALA A 44 -9.29 26.09 9.65
N LEU A 45 -9.60 25.10 8.81
CA LEU A 45 -10.94 24.85 8.28
C LEU A 45 -11.81 23.96 9.17
N ALA A 46 -11.23 23.29 10.17
CA ALA A 46 -12.00 22.51 11.12
C ALA A 46 -13.04 23.42 11.79
N PRO A 47 -14.33 23.07 11.75
CA PRO A 47 -15.39 23.96 12.22
C PRO A 47 -15.13 24.32 13.68
N ARG A 48 -14.81 25.59 13.92
CA ARG A 48 -14.88 26.20 15.25
C ARG A 48 -16.34 26.11 15.69
N SER A 49 -16.69 25.01 16.35
CA SER A 49 -17.88 24.81 17.18
C SER A 49 -18.96 25.88 16.97
N SER A 50 -19.66 25.84 15.84
CA SER A 50 -20.92 26.54 15.69
C SER A 50 -22.00 25.46 15.78
N PRO A 51 -22.84 25.48 16.84
CA PRO A 51 -23.83 24.44 17.05
C PRO A 51 -24.94 24.58 16.00
N SER A 52 -25.34 23.43 15.45
CA SER A 52 -26.54 23.22 14.63
C SER A 52 -26.57 23.83 13.24
N PHE A 53 -26.40 22.98 12.22
CA PHE A 53 -27.40 22.88 11.15
C PHE A 53 -27.41 21.44 10.61
N ARG A 54 -28.27 20.60 11.18
CA ARG A 54 -28.69 19.34 10.53
C ARG A 54 -29.68 19.71 9.44
N LYS A 55 -29.33 19.52 8.17
CA LYS A 55 -30.33 19.19 7.14
C LYS A 55 -29.67 18.37 6.05
N GLY A 56 -30.11 17.12 5.96
CA GLY A 56 -29.54 16.12 5.08
C GLY A 56 -29.71 16.45 3.60
N MET A 57 -28.69 16.11 2.83
CA MET A 57 -28.81 15.82 1.42
C MET A 57 -28.20 14.46 1.17
N THR A 58 -29.09 13.49 0.95
CA THR A 58 -28.77 12.14 0.48
C THR A 58 -28.52 12.22 -1.02
N LEU A 59 -27.32 11.88 -1.48
CA LEU A 59 -27.05 11.65 -2.90
C LEU A 59 -26.73 10.17 -3.12
N ASN A 60 -27.65 9.50 -3.81
CA ASN A 60 -27.44 8.23 -4.47
C ASN A 60 -26.36 8.40 -5.55
N GLY A 61 -25.40 7.48 -5.61
CA GLY A 61 -24.37 7.47 -6.65
C GLY A 61 -23.72 6.11 -6.80
N SER A 62 -24.39 5.22 -7.53
CA SER A 62 -23.83 3.97 -8.07
C SER A 62 -22.78 4.29 -9.16
N GLY A 63 -21.68 3.53 -9.22
CA GLY A 63 -20.94 3.38 -10.48
C GLY A 63 -19.43 3.27 -10.38
N LEU A 64 -18.93 2.09 -10.75
CA LEU A 64 -17.54 1.75 -11.06
C LEU A 64 -16.93 2.66 -12.14
N SER A 65 -15.65 3.04 -12.00
CA SER A 65 -14.63 3.01 -13.07
C SER A 65 -13.25 3.41 -12.55
N GLY A 66 -12.25 2.55 -12.79
CA GLY A 66 -10.85 2.73 -12.41
C GLY A 66 -10.09 3.72 -13.30
N ALA A 67 -10.22 5.01 -13.01
CA ALA A 67 -9.22 6.01 -13.34
C ALA A 67 -8.65 6.52 -12.02
N ALA A 68 -7.33 6.74 -11.94
CA ALA A 68 -6.69 7.37 -10.79
C ALA A 68 -7.19 8.82 -10.66
N THR A 69 -8.40 9.00 -10.14
CA THR A 69 -8.89 10.27 -9.65
C THR A 69 -8.07 10.60 -8.42
N THR A 70 -7.20 11.60 -8.53
CA THR A 70 -6.59 12.29 -7.39
C THR A 70 -7.72 13.04 -6.66
N GLU A 71 -8.61 12.28 -6.05
CA GLU A 71 -9.73 12.79 -5.29
C GLU A 71 -9.15 13.23 -3.95
N ARG A 72 -8.83 14.52 -3.90
CA ARG A 72 -8.59 15.21 -2.65
C ARG A 72 -9.92 15.18 -1.91
N GLY A 73 -10.15 14.12 -1.14
CA GLY A 73 -11.39 13.96 -0.37
C GLY A 73 -11.65 15.26 0.39
N ASN A 74 -12.93 15.62 0.47
CA ASN A 74 -13.38 16.88 1.08
C ASN A 74 -12.48 17.21 2.28
N GLN A 75 -11.71 18.29 2.18
CA GLN A 75 -10.66 18.65 3.14
C GLN A 75 -11.17 18.77 4.59
N SER A 76 -12.49 18.78 4.77
CA SER A 76 -13.21 18.71 6.05
C SER A 76 -13.21 17.33 6.71
N GLU A 77 -12.82 16.23 6.03
CA GLU A 77 -13.05 14.87 6.52
C GLU A 77 -11.82 14.22 7.19
N TRP A 78 -10.60 14.69 6.91
CA TRP A 78 -9.39 14.20 7.59
C TRP A 78 -8.34 15.28 7.82
N ILE A 79 -7.57 15.11 8.90
CA ILE A 79 -6.38 15.91 9.20
C ILE A 79 -5.17 15.02 8.91
N PRO A 80 -4.28 15.39 7.97
CA PRO A 80 -3.17 14.53 7.60
C PRO A 80 -2.19 14.33 8.75
N GLN A 81 -1.70 13.10 8.88
CA GLN A 81 -0.68 12.68 9.82
C GLN A 81 0.68 12.77 9.14
N CYS A 82 1.58 13.56 9.72
CA CYS A 82 2.91 13.80 9.16
C CYS A 82 3.98 13.07 9.97
N GLU A 83 5.06 12.70 9.30
CA GLU A 83 6.33 12.32 9.94
C GLU A 83 7.09 13.57 10.41
N GLU A 84 8.15 13.37 11.20
CA GLU A 84 8.97 14.45 11.76
C GLU A 84 9.69 15.26 10.67
N ASN A 85 10.03 14.62 9.55
CA ASN A 85 10.62 15.24 8.37
C ASN A 85 9.62 16.08 7.54
N GLY A 86 8.34 16.13 7.93
CA GLY A 86 7.30 16.88 7.23
C GLY A 86 6.66 16.13 6.05
N MET A 87 7.02 14.86 5.82
CA MET A 87 6.38 13.99 4.83
C MET A 87 5.05 13.44 5.34
N TYR A 88 4.20 12.96 4.44
CA TYR A 88 2.99 12.24 4.83
C TYR A 88 3.36 10.86 5.37
N LYS A 89 2.78 10.45 6.51
CA LYS A 89 2.80 9.03 6.90
C LYS A 89 2.08 8.23 5.82
N MET A 90 2.64 7.10 5.38
CA MET A 90 2.00 6.27 4.33
C MET A 90 0.58 5.86 4.72
N LYS A 91 0.38 5.50 6.00
CA LYS A 91 -0.94 5.17 6.55
C LYS A 91 -1.58 6.42 7.13
N GLN A 92 -2.76 6.76 6.64
CA GLN A 92 -3.58 7.86 7.13
C GLN A 92 -4.87 7.32 7.75
N LYS A 93 -5.50 8.11 8.62
CA LYS A 93 -6.80 7.79 9.22
C LYS A 93 -7.76 8.97 9.08
N ARG A 94 -9.00 8.68 8.68
CA ARG A 94 -10.13 9.62 8.70
C ARG A 94 -10.64 9.80 10.13
N GLN A 95 -11.46 10.83 10.37
CA GLN A 95 -12.07 11.06 11.69
C GLN A 95 -13.00 9.92 12.15
N ASN A 96 -13.63 9.21 11.21
CA ASN A 96 -14.47 8.04 11.47
C ASN A 96 -13.66 6.76 11.80
N GLY A 97 -12.32 6.84 11.79
CA GLY A 97 -11.43 5.73 12.09
C GLY A 97 -11.05 4.86 10.87
N GLU A 98 -11.58 5.15 9.68
CA GLU A 98 -11.19 4.42 8.46
C GLU A 98 -9.76 4.76 8.05
N ALA A 99 -8.99 3.72 7.72
CA ALA A 99 -7.59 3.84 7.32
C ALA A 99 -7.43 3.73 5.80
N PHE A 100 -6.52 4.52 5.24
CA PHE A 100 -6.19 4.53 3.83
C PHE A 100 -4.69 4.76 3.64
N CYS A 101 -4.19 4.52 2.43
CA CYS A 101 -2.79 4.69 2.08
C CYS A 101 -2.58 5.88 1.16
N VAL A 102 -1.53 6.64 1.42
CA VAL A 102 -1.09 7.77 0.60
C VAL A 102 0.37 7.64 0.18
N LEU A 103 0.75 8.32 -0.89
CA LEU A 103 2.17 8.55 -1.21
C LEU A 103 2.80 9.51 -0.19
N PRO A 104 3.96 9.18 0.40
CA PRO A 104 4.63 10.05 1.38
C PRO A 104 4.96 11.45 0.88
N GLU A 105 5.28 11.57 -0.41
CA GLU A 105 5.77 12.83 -0.99
C GLU A 105 4.63 13.81 -1.32
N THR A 106 3.53 13.29 -1.87
CA THR A 106 2.45 14.12 -2.43
C THR A 106 1.19 14.12 -1.57
N GLY A 107 1.02 13.12 -0.71
CA GLY A 107 -0.23 12.88 0.01
C GLY A 107 -1.36 12.37 -0.89
N GLU A 108 -1.07 11.97 -2.12
CA GLU A 108 -2.03 11.34 -3.04
C GLU A 108 -2.53 10.01 -2.45
N ILE A 109 -3.85 9.83 -2.41
CA ILE A 109 -4.46 8.55 -1.99
C ILE A 109 -4.20 7.51 -3.07
N ILE A 110 -3.53 6.43 -2.69
CA ILE A 110 -3.21 5.30 -3.57
C ILE A 110 -4.03 4.05 -3.28
N HIS A 111 -4.59 3.95 -2.06
CA HIS A 111 -5.49 2.86 -1.69
C HIS A 111 -6.45 3.31 -0.60
N ASP A 112 -7.73 2.96 -0.73
CA ASP A 112 -8.78 3.26 0.25
C ASP A 112 -9.69 2.03 0.41
N THR A 113 -9.63 1.40 1.59
CA THR A 113 -10.40 0.18 1.89
C THR A 113 -11.91 0.43 1.91
N ALA A 114 -12.34 1.62 2.33
CA ALA A 114 -13.76 1.98 2.37
C ALA A 114 -14.36 2.06 0.96
N ARG A 115 -13.55 2.50 -0.02
CA ARG A 115 -13.95 2.55 -1.43
C ARG A 115 -13.99 1.19 -2.10
N THR A 116 -13.04 0.33 -1.76
CA THR A 116 -12.88 -0.97 -2.44
C THR A 116 -13.87 -2.03 -1.93
N GLN A 117 -14.26 -1.98 -0.65
CA GLN A 117 -15.04 -3.04 -0.02
C GLN A 117 -16.43 -2.59 0.49
N GLY A 118 -16.77 -1.31 0.34
CA GLY A 118 -17.97 -0.73 0.95
C GLY A 118 -17.89 -0.66 2.48
N HIS A 119 -18.97 -0.20 3.11
CA HIS A 119 -19.03 0.12 4.56
C HIS A 119 -18.79 -1.06 5.52
N ASN A 120 -18.65 -2.30 5.03
CA ASN A 120 -18.50 -3.50 5.85
C ASN A 120 -17.04 -3.94 6.04
N ALA A 121 -16.06 -3.16 5.57
CA ALA A 121 -14.64 -3.45 5.76
C ALA A 121 -14.24 -3.28 7.24
N SER A 122 -14.27 -4.37 8.00
CA SER A 122 -13.90 -4.42 9.43
C SER A 122 -12.39 -4.25 9.68
N SER A 123 -11.58 -4.05 8.64
CA SER A 123 -10.11 -3.89 8.74
C SER A 123 -9.73 -2.44 9.00
N ARG A 124 -10.13 -1.89 10.16
CA ARG A 124 -9.81 -0.51 10.54
C ARG A 124 -8.36 -0.31 11.00
N ASP A 125 -7.71 -1.37 11.50
CA ASP A 125 -6.41 -1.23 12.16
C ASP A 125 -5.23 -1.94 11.48
N HIS A 126 -5.46 -2.92 10.60
CA HIS A 126 -4.38 -3.75 10.05
C HIS A 126 -3.96 -3.42 8.60
N LEU A 127 -4.28 -2.22 8.12
CA LEU A 127 -3.81 -1.79 6.80
C LEU A 127 -2.30 -1.53 6.81
N PHE A 128 -1.59 -2.20 5.91
CA PHE A 128 -0.16 -2.12 5.64
C PHE A 128 0.09 -1.46 4.29
N CYS A 129 0.64 -0.24 4.28
CA CYS A 129 0.65 0.59 3.08
C CYS A 129 1.86 0.41 2.15
N GLN A 130 2.92 -0.27 2.61
CA GLN A 130 4.19 -0.31 1.88
C GLN A 130 4.06 -1.00 0.51
N CYS A 131 3.27 -2.08 0.41
CA CYS A 131 3.08 -2.78 -0.86
C CYS A 131 2.41 -1.89 -1.91
N PHE A 132 1.38 -1.12 -1.52
CA PHE A 132 0.69 -0.21 -2.45
C PHE A 132 1.59 0.93 -2.93
N VAL A 133 2.43 1.49 -2.05
CA VAL A 133 3.40 2.53 -2.43
C VAL A 133 4.36 1.98 -3.49
N GLN A 134 4.99 0.83 -3.22
CA GLN A 134 5.92 0.22 -4.16
C GLN A 134 5.24 -0.15 -5.49
N ARG A 135 4.00 -0.67 -5.44
CA ARG A 135 3.22 -0.94 -6.66
C ARG A 135 2.98 0.33 -7.47
N ARG A 136 2.63 1.45 -6.81
CA ARG A 136 2.39 2.75 -7.48
C ARG A 136 3.67 3.31 -8.10
N GLU A 137 4.79 3.22 -7.39
CA GLU A 137 6.11 3.64 -7.87
C GLU A 137 6.53 2.81 -9.10
N ALA A 138 6.41 1.47 -9.01
CA ALA A 138 6.71 0.57 -10.12
C ALA A 138 5.82 0.81 -11.35
N ALA A 139 4.55 1.18 -11.14
CA ALA A 139 3.64 1.53 -12.24
C ALA A 139 3.94 2.90 -12.87
N SER A 140 4.67 3.78 -12.17
CA SER A 140 5.01 5.13 -12.64
C SER A 140 6.43 5.19 -13.22
N GLY A 141 7.28 4.21 -12.90
CA GLY A 141 8.68 4.13 -13.31
C GLY A 141 8.90 3.42 -14.64
N ASP A 142 10.17 3.34 -15.04
CA ASP A 142 10.61 2.63 -16.24
C ASP A 142 10.38 1.11 -16.08
N SER A 143 10.07 0.42 -17.20
CA SER A 143 9.42 -0.90 -17.27
C SER A 143 10.16 -2.08 -16.60
N SER A 144 11.28 -1.83 -15.92
CA SER A 144 12.11 -2.81 -15.23
C SER A 144 11.69 -3.11 -13.79
N GLN A 145 10.88 -2.26 -13.15
CA GLN A 145 10.44 -2.50 -11.78
C GLN A 145 9.30 -3.53 -11.73
N GLN A 146 9.43 -4.51 -10.84
CA GLN A 146 8.42 -5.54 -10.64
C GLN A 146 7.15 -4.93 -10.03
N ILE A 147 6.02 -5.07 -10.72
CA ILE A 147 4.71 -4.71 -10.16
C ILE A 147 4.31 -5.77 -9.14
N LEU A 148 4.33 -5.39 -7.86
CA LEU A 148 4.03 -6.30 -6.76
C LEU A 148 2.51 -6.42 -6.53
N ALA A 149 2.06 -7.67 -6.41
CA ALA A 149 0.71 -7.99 -6.01
C ALA A 149 0.59 -7.89 -4.48
N CYS A 150 -0.51 -7.32 -4.03
CA CYS A 150 -0.82 -6.97 -2.64
C CYS A 150 -2.22 -7.47 -2.37
N ASP A 151 -2.45 -7.90 -1.14
CA ASP A 151 -3.78 -8.19 -0.64
C ASP A 151 -4.56 -6.87 -0.48
N GLU A 152 -5.70 -6.74 -1.14
CA GLU A 152 -6.45 -5.48 -1.18
C GLU A 152 -7.11 -5.12 0.17
N GLN A 153 -7.20 -6.05 1.13
CA GLN A 153 -7.84 -5.81 2.43
C GLN A 153 -6.84 -5.40 3.51
N THR A 154 -5.68 -6.03 3.50
CA THR A 154 -4.64 -5.87 4.51
C THR A 154 -3.47 -5.04 3.99
N GLY A 155 -3.27 -4.98 2.69
CA GLY A 155 -2.13 -4.33 2.05
C GLY A 155 -0.80 -5.08 2.21
N PHE A 156 -0.81 -6.28 2.80
CA PHE A 156 0.36 -7.14 2.79
C PHE A 156 0.69 -7.60 1.37
N TYR A 157 1.94 -7.99 1.15
CA TYR A 157 2.35 -8.59 -0.11
C TYR A 157 1.69 -9.95 -0.27
N ASN A 158 1.24 -10.26 -1.49
CA ASN A 158 0.86 -11.63 -1.81
C ASN A 158 2.10 -12.53 -1.66
N THR A 159 1.93 -13.68 -1.02
CA THR A 159 3.06 -14.60 -0.77
C THR A 159 3.64 -15.16 -2.05
N LEU A 160 2.85 -15.26 -3.12
CA LEU A 160 3.29 -15.63 -4.45
C LEU A 160 3.25 -14.40 -5.36
N GLN A 161 4.41 -13.97 -5.85
CA GLN A 161 4.54 -12.87 -6.80
C GLN A 161 4.84 -13.43 -8.20
N ARG A 162 4.12 -12.98 -9.22
CA ARG A 162 4.43 -13.28 -10.62
C ARG A 162 5.33 -12.18 -11.17
N LEU A 163 6.40 -12.56 -11.86
CA LEU A 163 7.34 -11.64 -12.49
C LEU A 163 6.95 -11.38 -13.96
N PRO A 164 7.37 -10.25 -14.56
CA PRO A 164 7.12 -9.96 -15.98
C PRO A 164 7.65 -11.02 -16.95
N SER A 165 8.68 -11.75 -16.55
CA SER A 165 9.26 -12.91 -17.27
C SER A 165 8.33 -14.13 -17.33
N GLY A 166 7.23 -14.15 -16.56
CA GLY A 166 6.36 -15.32 -16.39
C GLY A 166 6.82 -16.32 -15.32
N SER A 167 8.00 -16.12 -14.72
CA SER A 167 8.39 -16.84 -13.51
C SER A 167 7.61 -16.34 -12.29
N ALA A 168 7.66 -17.09 -11.19
CA ALA A 168 7.14 -16.66 -9.90
C ALA A 168 8.22 -16.75 -8.82
N GLN A 169 8.00 -16.03 -7.74
CA GLN A 169 8.87 -16.01 -6.57
C GLN A 169 8.01 -15.86 -5.31
N CYS A 170 8.43 -16.52 -4.23
CA CYS A 170 7.75 -16.42 -2.94
C CYS A 170 8.28 -15.24 -2.12
N PHE A 171 7.37 -14.51 -1.47
CA PHE A 171 7.66 -13.34 -0.65
C PHE A 171 7.09 -13.51 0.77
N THR A 172 7.71 -12.85 1.74
CA THR A 172 7.12 -12.64 3.07
C THR A 172 5.94 -11.67 2.97
N LEU A 173 5.09 -11.65 4.00
CA LEU A 173 4.00 -10.67 4.14
C LEU A 173 4.51 -9.20 4.16
N PHE A 174 5.81 -8.99 4.40
CA PHE A 174 6.46 -7.67 4.46
C PHE A 174 7.29 -7.33 3.22
N GLY A 175 7.28 -8.19 2.19
CA GLY A 175 7.86 -7.87 0.88
C GLY A 175 9.30 -8.31 0.66
N SER A 176 9.84 -9.19 1.51
CA SER A 176 11.16 -9.79 1.29
C SER A 176 11.04 -11.10 0.52
N PRO A 177 11.85 -11.36 -0.52
CA PRO A 177 11.84 -12.65 -1.22
C PRO A 177 12.38 -13.75 -0.30
N ILE A 178 11.74 -14.92 -0.31
CA ILE A 178 12.12 -16.11 0.48
C ILE A 178 12.44 -17.34 -0.38
N SER A 179 12.35 -17.21 -1.69
CA SER A 179 12.73 -18.26 -2.64
C SER A 179 13.48 -17.66 -3.81
N ASP A 180 14.19 -18.50 -4.56
CA ASP A 180 14.61 -18.18 -5.91
C ASP A 180 13.40 -18.11 -6.86
N GLN A 181 13.62 -17.60 -8.07
CA GLN A 181 12.59 -17.59 -9.11
C GLN A 181 12.38 -19.00 -9.67
N PHE A 182 11.12 -19.37 -9.91
CA PHE A 182 10.75 -20.66 -10.48
C PHE A 182 9.69 -20.52 -11.56
N VAL A 183 9.62 -21.50 -12.47
CA VAL A 183 8.60 -21.51 -13.52
C VAL A 183 7.25 -21.85 -12.90
N TYR A 184 6.29 -20.95 -13.04
CA TYR A 184 4.96 -21.14 -12.48
C TYR A 184 4.01 -21.74 -13.51
N ASN A 185 3.56 -22.98 -13.26
CA ASN A 185 2.52 -23.61 -14.06
C ASN A 185 1.15 -23.40 -13.38
N ILE A 186 0.16 -22.92 -14.11
CA ILE A 186 -1.19 -22.60 -13.61
C ILE A 186 -1.84 -23.82 -12.94
N THR A 187 -1.50 -25.03 -13.37
CA THR A 187 -1.98 -26.28 -12.75
C THR A 187 -1.53 -26.48 -11.30
N MET A 188 -0.51 -25.74 -10.83
CA MET A 188 -0.03 -25.79 -9.44
C MET A 188 -0.78 -24.86 -8.48
N GLU A 189 -1.81 -24.11 -8.91
CA GLU A 189 -2.58 -23.21 -8.04
C GLU A 189 -3.10 -23.88 -6.76
N ARG A 190 -3.37 -25.18 -6.80
CA ARG A 190 -3.87 -25.93 -5.64
C ARG A 190 -2.82 -26.21 -4.55
N LEU A 191 -1.53 -26.12 -4.86
CA LEU A 191 -0.48 -26.58 -3.93
C LEU A 191 0.20 -25.46 -3.13
N ASN A 192 -0.20 -24.18 -3.32
CA ASN A 192 0.42 -22.99 -2.71
C ASN A 192 1.92 -23.19 -2.37
N PRO A 193 2.81 -23.16 -3.38
CA PRO A 193 4.21 -23.55 -3.22
C PRO A 193 4.93 -22.75 -2.13
N CYS A 194 4.45 -21.57 -1.77
CA CYS A 194 5.04 -20.71 -0.76
C CYS A 194 4.76 -21.13 0.69
N VAL A 195 3.77 -22.02 0.95
CA VAL A 195 3.47 -22.52 2.30
C VAL A 195 4.57 -23.43 2.83
N GLN A 196 5.24 -24.19 1.95
CA GLN A 196 6.37 -25.02 2.37
C GLN A 196 7.53 -24.15 2.88
N TRP A 197 7.75 -22.98 2.28
CA TRP A 197 8.85 -22.09 2.64
C TRP A 197 8.63 -21.33 3.96
N THR A 198 7.39 -20.98 4.30
CA THR A 198 7.10 -20.28 5.58
C THR A 198 7.35 -21.15 6.81
N GLN A 199 7.27 -22.47 6.69
CA GLN A 199 7.63 -23.38 7.79
C GLN A 199 9.14 -23.39 8.07
N PHE A 200 9.98 -23.26 7.02
CA PHE A 200 11.44 -23.24 7.21
C PHE A 200 11.93 -21.95 7.88
N VAL A 201 11.33 -20.80 7.59
CA VAL A 201 11.74 -19.51 8.18
C VAL A 201 11.32 -19.39 9.65
N THR A 202 10.18 -19.96 10.03
CA THR A 202 9.71 -19.94 11.42
C THR A 202 10.43 -20.95 12.31
N MET A 203 11.02 -22.00 11.74
CA MET A 203 11.75 -23.05 12.47
C MET A 203 13.27 -22.89 12.46
N ALA A 204 13.84 -21.90 11.77
CA ALA A 204 15.24 -21.54 11.93
C ALA A 204 15.46 -21.12 13.39
N PRO A 205 16.27 -21.85 14.18
CA PRO A 205 16.36 -21.60 15.60
C PRO A 205 17.01 -20.23 15.84
N MET A 206 16.23 -19.31 16.40
CA MET A 206 16.69 -18.06 17.04
C MET A 206 17.80 -18.27 18.11
N ARG A 207 18.22 -19.52 18.36
CA ARG A 207 19.29 -19.88 19.29
C ARG A 207 20.69 -19.44 18.82
N ALA A 208 20.87 -19.08 17.55
CA ALA A 208 22.16 -18.59 17.05
C ALA A 208 22.38 -17.09 17.33
N ILE A 209 21.32 -16.28 17.41
CA ILE A 209 21.44 -14.81 17.57
C ILE A 209 21.53 -14.42 19.06
N THR A 210 20.89 -15.16 19.96
CA THR A 210 21.01 -14.90 21.42
C THR A 210 22.42 -15.08 21.96
N ARG A 211 23.20 -16.05 21.45
CA ARG A 211 24.59 -16.25 21.91
C ARG A 211 25.53 -15.10 21.52
N SER A 212 25.27 -14.41 20.40
CA SER A 212 26.12 -13.31 19.94
C SER A 212 25.84 -12.02 20.73
N VAL A 213 24.58 -11.77 21.09
CA VAL A 213 24.18 -10.61 21.90
C VAL A 213 24.61 -10.75 23.36
N GLU A 214 24.57 -11.95 23.95
CA GLU A 214 25.07 -12.18 25.31
C GLU A 214 26.59 -11.98 25.41
N HIS A 215 27.36 -12.38 24.39
CA HIS A 215 28.81 -12.14 24.36
C HIS A 215 29.17 -10.65 24.24
N LEU A 216 28.40 -9.87 23.48
CA LEU A 216 28.57 -8.42 23.37
C LEU A 216 28.17 -7.69 24.66
N LEU A 217 27.07 -8.09 25.31
CA LEU A 217 26.65 -7.50 26.59
C LEU A 217 27.63 -7.83 27.74
N ALA A 218 28.23 -9.02 27.75
CA ALA A 218 29.29 -9.37 28.70
C ALA A 218 30.57 -8.53 28.50
N SER A 219 30.92 -8.21 27.24
CA SER A 219 32.10 -7.39 26.93
C SER A 219 31.94 -5.92 27.33
N VAL A 220 30.73 -5.37 27.25
CA VAL A 220 30.45 -3.97 27.64
C VAL A 220 30.43 -3.82 29.17
N ARG A 221 29.89 -4.79 29.92
CA ARG A 221 29.90 -4.74 31.40
C ARG A 221 31.30 -4.71 32.00
N GLY A 222 32.25 -5.44 31.42
CA GLY A 222 33.64 -5.47 31.91
C GLY A 222 34.43 -4.17 31.72
N ARG A 223 33.94 -3.19 30.93
CA ARG A 223 34.61 -1.89 30.76
C ARG A 223 34.16 -0.83 31.75
N LEU A 224 32.95 -0.93 32.31
CA LEU A 224 32.44 0.10 33.22
C LEU A 224 32.99 -0.01 34.64
N ASP A 225 33.45 -1.19 35.06
CA ASP A 225 34.01 -1.38 36.41
C ASP A 225 35.48 -0.90 36.54
N LYS A 226 36.16 -0.57 35.43
CA LYS A 226 37.57 -0.11 35.47
C LYS A 226 37.76 1.40 35.61
N ASP A 227 36.72 2.18 35.42
CA ASP A 227 36.81 3.65 35.50
C ASP A 227 36.42 4.20 36.88
N SER A 228 36.14 3.33 37.87
CA SER A 228 35.74 3.73 39.23
C SER A 228 36.88 3.78 40.26
N GLU A 229 38.13 3.51 39.88
CA GLU A 229 39.28 3.44 40.82
C GLU A 229 40.26 4.63 40.68
N TYR A 230 39.76 5.78 40.22
CA TYR A 230 40.48 7.05 40.19
C TYR A 230 39.59 8.20 40.69
N THR A 231 39.20 8.14 41.96
CA THR A 231 38.77 9.31 42.75
C THR A 231 39.05 9.09 44.22
#